data_AF-A0A6G3XT12-F1
#
_entry.id   AF-A0A6G3XT12-F1
#
_cell.length_a   1.000
_cell.length_b   1.000
_cell.length_c   1.000
_cell.angle_alpha   90.00
_cell.angle_beta   90.00
_cell.angle_gamma   90.00
#
_symmetry.space_group_name_H-M   'P 1'
#
loop_
_entity.id
_entity.type
_entity.pdbx_description
1 polymer ?
#
loop_
_entity_poly.entity_id
_entity_poly.type
_entity_poly.pdbx_seq_one_letter_code
_entity_poly.pdbx_strand_id
1 'polypeptide(L)'
;IAFAALPQMRTTGQALALGIPIAGVALISTLVTIFVAELVRPSGKGWGVFGWNGAVRRRLDRGRRYGQITRIAVRHGLGPYLGGRRVQHARSDQRDVRLARSLRHALEDAGVVFVKLGQLLSTRPDLLSPAFIDELSRLQSQVAPADSSEVEAVLREDLSAASWDVVSVEPVPMAAASVAQVHRATLRTDEGENVDVVVKVRRPGALPLLERDLDIIARVAGSLERRAGWARRMGVLELVRSYAVALRDELDFRIEARNIATVAAADGATSEHVALPYVYEKLCTRRVLVMEQMNGTPLGSAARL
;
A
#
# COMPACT_ATOMS: atom_id res chain seq x y z
N ILE A 1 -8.96 63.11 27.86
CA ILE A 1 -10.02 62.15 27.52
C ILE A 1 -9.46 61.22 26.45
N ALA A 2 -9.41 59.94 26.77
CA ALA A 2 -8.66 58.89 26.09
C ALA A 2 -9.25 58.48 24.74
N PHE A 3 -8.42 57.95 23.84
CA PHE A 3 -8.70 56.69 23.15
C PHE A 3 -7.39 56.05 22.64
N ALA A 4 -7.22 54.77 22.97
CA ALA A 4 -6.07 53.94 22.69
C ALA A 4 -6.11 53.38 21.26
N ALA A 5 -4.94 53.17 20.65
CA ALA A 5 -4.77 52.28 19.51
C ALA A 5 -3.47 51.48 19.68
N LEU A 6 -3.61 50.18 19.93
CA LEU A 6 -2.54 49.18 20.00
C LEU A 6 -1.91 48.93 18.62
N PRO A 7 -0.59 48.68 18.51
CA PRO A 7 -0.02 48.08 17.31
C PRO A 7 -0.35 46.57 17.25
N GLN A 8 -1.09 46.20 16.22
CA GLN A 8 -1.43 44.82 15.87
C GLN A 8 -0.16 44.00 15.54
N MET A 9 0.00 42.88 16.25
CA MET A 9 0.98 41.83 15.98
C MET A 9 0.80 41.27 14.56
N ARG A 10 1.85 41.38 13.72
CA ARG A 10 2.01 40.61 12.48
C ARG A 10 3.28 39.75 12.57
N THR A 11 3.23 38.62 13.29
CA THR A 11 4.39 37.72 13.40
C THR A 11 4.01 36.25 13.65
N THR A 12 2.97 35.74 12.96
CA THR A 12 2.59 34.31 13.12
C THR A 12 2.56 33.51 11.82
N GLY A 13 2.44 34.16 10.65
CA GLY A 13 2.31 33.45 9.35
C GLY A 13 3.62 32.94 8.74
N GLN A 14 4.76 33.58 9.01
CA GLN A 14 6.03 33.24 8.35
C GLN A 14 6.83 32.13 9.06
N ALA A 15 6.60 31.91 10.36
CA ALA A 15 7.29 30.86 11.12
C ALA A 15 6.74 29.45 10.80
N LEU A 16 5.46 29.32 10.43
CA LEU A 16 4.85 28.05 10.04
C LEU A 16 5.28 27.61 8.62
N ALA A 17 5.47 28.55 7.69
CA ALA A 17 5.87 28.24 6.31
C ALA A 17 7.33 27.79 6.17
N LEU A 18 8.23 28.26 7.04
CA LEU A 18 9.66 27.85 7.06
C LEU A 18 9.91 26.54 7.82
N GLY A 19 8.99 26.12 8.70
CA GLY A 19 9.14 24.88 9.48
C GLY A 19 8.82 23.60 8.72
N ILE A 20 7.93 23.66 7.73
CA ILE A 20 7.41 22.52 6.97
C ILE A 20 8.43 21.92 5.97
N PRO A 21 9.19 22.70 5.16
CA PRO A 21 10.16 22.12 4.22
C PRO A 21 11.36 21.47 4.94
N ILE A 22 11.82 22.07 6.05
CA ILE A 22 12.86 21.48 6.90
C ILE A 22 12.39 20.17 7.53
N ALA A 23 11.11 20.07 7.89
CA ALA A 23 10.52 18.88 8.48
C ALA A 23 10.51 17.68 7.53
N GLY A 24 10.22 17.86 6.23
CA GLY A 24 10.18 16.76 5.24
C GLY A 24 11.55 16.12 4.98
N VAL A 25 12.60 16.93 4.84
CA VAL A 25 13.98 16.44 4.64
C VAL A 25 14.54 15.84 5.93
N ALA A 26 14.28 16.47 7.07
CA ALA A 26 14.64 15.92 8.38
C ALA A 26 13.91 14.60 8.64
N LEU A 27 12.65 14.48 8.24
CA LEU A 27 11.83 13.27 8.34
C LEU A 27 12.44 12.12 7.55
N ILE A 28 12.74 12.33 6.26
CA ILE A 28 13.30 11.28 5.41
C ILE A 28 14.70 10.90 5.87
N SER A 29 15.57 11.87 6.13
CA SER A 29 16.91 11.57 6.65
C SER A 29 16.88 10.85 8.01
N THR A 30 15.91 11.17 8.87
CA THR A 30 15.70 10.46 10.14
C THR A 30 15.18 9.05 9.91
N LEU A 31 14.12 8.86 9.12
CA LEU A 31 13.58 7.55 8.71
C LEU A 31 14.66 6.64 8.15
N VAL A 32 15.50 7.21 7.30
CA VAL A 32 16.60 6.55 6.63
C VAL A 32 17.75 6.21 7.59
N THR A 33 18.20 7.15 8.43
CA THR A 33 19.23 6.90 9.45
C THR A 33 18.78 5.80 10.42
N ILE A 34 17.48 5.76 10.67
CA ILE A 34 16.82 4.79 11.51
C ILE A 34 16.76 3.41 10.87
N PHE A 35 16.39 3.38 9.60
CA PHE A 35 16.42 2.19 8.77
C PHE A 35 17.84 1.59 8.70
N VAL A 36 18.87 2.42 8.47
CA VAL A 36 20.28 1.97 8.47
C VAL A 36 20.72 1.47 9.85
N ALA A 37 20.32 2.14 10.92
CA ALA A 37 20.70 1.71 12.26
C ALA A 37 20.00 0.41 12.70
N GLU A 38 18.77 0.16 12.24
CA GLU A 38 18.09 -1.12 12.44
C GLU A 38 18.74 -2.25 11.63
N LEU A 39 19.35 -1.92 10.48
CA LEU A 39 20.15 -2.84 9.67
C LEU A 39 21.45 -3.26 10.38
N VAL A 40 22.08 -2.34 11.12
CA VAL A 40 23.36 -2.56 11.82
C VAL A 40 23.16 -3.19 13.21
N ARG A 41 22.07 -2.85 13.92
CA ARG A 41 21.68 -3.45 15.20
C ARG A 41 20.17 -3.71 15.21
N PRO A 42 19.70 -4.90 14.81
CA PRO A 42 18.30 -5.25 14.93
C PRO A 42 17.92 -5.26 16.41
N SER A 43 17.13 -4.28 16.82
CA SER A 43 16.71 -4.13 18.21
C SER A 43 15.45 -4.97 18.42
N GLY A 44 15.64 -6.27 18.58
CA GLY A 44 14.55 -7.22 18.81
C GLY A 44 14.90 -8.25 19.87
N LYS A 45 14.56 -7.94 21.12
CA LYS A 45 14.35 -8.93 22.20
C LYS A 45 12.95 -9.55 21.97
N GLY A 46 12.87 -10.87 21.89
CA GLY A 46 11.60 -11.59 21.69
C GLY A 46 11.79 -12.95 21.02
N TRP A 47 12.36 -13.88 21.77
CA TRP A 47 12.57 -15.28 21.43
C TRP A 47 11.25 -16.02 21.74
N GLY A 48 10.58 -16.57 20.73
CA GLY A 48 9.42 -17.46 20.88
C GLY A 48 9.81 -18.86 20.39
N VAL A 49 9.81 -19.82 21.29
CA VAL A 49 10.29 -21.20 21.11
C VAL A 49 9.24 -22.02 20.34
N PHE A 50 9.41 -22.19 19.02
CA PHE A 50 9.13 -23.43 18.25
C PHE A 50 9.49 -23.23 16.76
N GLY A 51 10.30 -24.12 16.17
CA GLY A 51 10.57 -24.19 14.72
C GLY A 51 11.89 -23.55 14.23
N TRP A 52 13.02 -24.16 14.56
CA TRP A 52 14.38 -23.62 14.33
C TRP A 52 14.75 -23.46 12.83
N ASN A 53 14.22 -24.31 11.94
CA ASN A 53 14.57 -24.28 10.51
C ASN A 53 13.88 -23.14 9.72
N GLY A 54 12.68 -22.73 10.16
CA GLY A 54 11.94 -21.64 9.52
C GLY A 54 12.45 -20.25 9.93
N ALA A 55 12.96 -20.09 11.15
CA ALA A 55 13.40 -18.80 11.66
C ALA A 55 14.68 -18.27 10.98
N VAL A 56 15.57 -19.16 10.55
CA VAL A 56 16.82 -18.81 9.86
C VAL A 56 16.55 -18.41 8.41
N ARG A 57 15.75 -19.18 7.66
CA ARG A 57 15.33 -18.82 6.30
C ARG A 57 14.59 -17.47 6.27
N ARG A 58 13.65 -17.26 7.21
CA ARG A 58 12.98 -15.96 7.39
C ARG A 58 13.94 -14.82 7.71
N ARG A 59 15.06 -15.05 8.41
CA ARG A 59 16.11 -14.03 8.65
C ARG A 59 16.88 -13.69 7.38
N LEU A 60 17.27 -14.70 6.59
CA LEU A 60 18.02 -14.51 5.34
C LEU A 60 17.19 -13.81 4.27
N ASP A 61 15.93 -14.21 4.09
CA ASP A 61 15.02 -13.62 3.11
C ASP A 61 14.63 -12.18 3.46
N ARG A 62 14.57 -11.86 4.77
CA ARG A 62 14.45 -10.48 5.24
C ARG A 62 15.68 -9.67 4.87
N GLY A 63 16.88 -10.13 5.22
CA GLY A 63 18.13 -9.42 4.93
C GLY A 63 18.28 -9.08 3.44
N ARG A 64 17.89 -10.01 2.56
CA ARG A 64 17.86 -9.77 1.10
C ARG A 64 16.91 -8.65 0.71
N ARG A 65 15.67 -8.64 1.24
CA ARG A 65 14.68 -7.60 0.93
C ARG A 65 15.11 -6.24 1.47
N TYR A 66 15.65 -6.20 2.68
CA TYR A 66 16.26 -4.99 3.26
C TYR A 66 17.36 -4.43 2.35
N GLY A 67 18.30 -5.28 1.91
CA GLY A 67 19.36 -4.88 0.99
C GLY A 67 18.83 -4.37 -0.34
N GLN A 68 17.77 -5.00 -0.88
CA GLN A 68 17.10 -4.56 -2.09
C GLN A 68 16.50 -3.15 -1.93
N ILE A 69 15.70 -2.91 -0.90
CA ILE A 69 15.07 -1.60 -0.63
C ILE A 69 16.14 -0.53 -0.42
N THR A 70 17.20 -0.86 0.34
CA THR A 70 18.33 0.05 0.54
C THR A 70 18.99 0.43 -0.79
N ARG A 71 19.26 -0.56 -1.64
CA ARG A 71 19.87 -0.35 -2.96
C ARG A 71 18.98 0.53 -3.86
N ILE A 72 17.67 0.31 -3.83
CA ILE A 72 16.69 1.12 -4.56
C ILE A 72 16.76 2.58 -4.08
N ALA A 73 16.72 2.81 -2.76
CA ALA A 73 16.85 4.14 -2.20
C ALA A 73 18.16 4.84 -2.60
N VAL A 74 19.29 4.11 -2.55
CA VAL A 74 20.60 4.63 -3.01
C VAL A 74 20.57 5.00 -4.48
N ARG A 75 20.03 4.12 -5.33
CA ARG A 75 19.94 4.31 -6.80
C ARG A 75 19.18 5.57 -7.16
N HIS A 76 18.12 5.89 -6.42
CA HIS A 76 17.33 7.10 -6.62
C HIS A 76 17.88 8.34 -5.91
N GLY A 77 19.14 8.33 -5.47
CA GLY A 77 19.78 9.53 -4.92
C GLY A 77 19.41 9.84 -3.46
N LEU A 78 18.76 8.90 -2.75
CA LEU A 78 18.53 9.02 -1.30
C LEU A 78 19.77 8.61 -0.49
N GLY A 79 20.82 8.11 -1.15
CA GLY A 79 22.09 7.64 -0.56
C GLY A 79 22.79 8.63 0.39
N PRO A 80 23.00 9.91 0.02
CA PRO A 80 23.59 10.91 0.90
C PRO A 80 22.81 11.13 2.20
N TYR A 81 21.50 10.87 2.17
CA TYR A 81 20.61 10.97 3.33
C TYR A 81 20.68 9.71 4.21
N LEU A 82 21.25 8.59 3.73
CA LEU A 82 21.54 7.35 4.49
C LEU A 82 22.76 7.46 5.40
N GLY A 83 23.73 8.31 5.06
CA GLY A 83 25.03 8.39 5.74
C GLY A 83 25.19 9.54 6.73
N GLY A 84 24.13 10.30 7.05
CA GLY A 84 24.21 11.43 7.99
C GLY A 84 25.13 12.59 7.56
N ARG A 85 25.61 12.62 6.31
CA ARG A 85 26.41 13.74 5.80
C ARG A 85 25.49 14.96 5.65
N ARG A 86 25.82 16.05 6.35
CA ARG A 86 25.18 17.37 6.16
C ARG A 86 25.40 17.82 4.71
N VAL A 87 24.39 17.59 3.86
CA VAL A 87 24.36 18.10 2.50
C VAL A 87 24.02 19.60 2.56
N GLN A 88 25.01 20.42 2.20
CA GLN A 88 25.00 21.88 2.28
C GLN A 88 24.03 22.56 1.29
N HIS A 89 23.36 23.61 1.78
CA HIS A 89 22.77 24.78 1.12
C HIS A 89 22.41 24.73 -0.38
N ALA A 90 21.40 23.93 -0.75
CA ALA A 90 20.54 24.26 -1.90
C ALA A 90 19.28 25.00 -1.38
N ARG A 91 18.71 25.93 -2.16
CA ARG A 91 17.41 26.57 -1.87
C ARG A 91 16.38 25.49 -1.51
N SER A 92 15.68 25.65 -0.36
CA SER A 92 14.85 24.61 0.27
C SER A 92 13.87 23.95 -0.70
N ASP A 93 13.19 24.75 -1.51
CA ASP A 93 12.05 24.28 -2.28
C ASP A 93 12.46 23.40 -3.46
N GLN A 94 13.54 23.77 -4.16
CA GLN A 94 14.11 22.94 -5.25
C GLN A 94 14.75 21.65 -4.73
N ARG A 95 15.11 21.61 -3.45
CA ARG A 95 15.64 20.41 -2.81
C ARG A 95 14.50 19.45 -2.46
N ASP A 96 13.41 19.97 -1.91
CA ASP A 96 12.25 19.19 -1.52
C ASP A 96 11.58 18.55 -2.73
N VAL A 97 11.44 19.27 -3.85
CA VAL A 97 10.91 18.70 -5.09
C VAL A 97 11.78 17.56 -5.62
N ARG A 98 13.10 17.71 -5.61
CA ARG A 98 14.03 16.65 -6.05
C ARG A 98 13.97 15.42 -5.13
N LEU A 99 13.86 15.65 -3.83
CA LEU A 99 13.74 14.57 -2.85
C LEU A 99 12.39 13.86 -2.92
N ALA A 100 11.30 14.61 -3.10
CA ALA A 100 9.96 14.10 -3.30
C ALA A 100 9.89 13.20 -4.54
N ARG A 101 10.46 13.66 -5.66
CA ARG A 101 10.59 12.84 -6.86
C ARG A 101 11.45 11.59 -6.61
N SER A 102 12.60 11.74 -5.98
CA SER A 102 13.49 10.61 -5.65
C SER A 102 12.78 9.57 -4.78
N LEU A 103 12.00 10.03 -3.80
CA LEU A 103 11.19 9.17 -2.95
C LEU A 103 10.10 8.47 -3.75
N ARG A 104 9.35 9.18 -4.60
CA ARG A 104 8.31 8.59 -5.46
C ARG A 104 8.88 7.42 -6.28
N HIS A 105 9.96 7.66 -7.02
CA HIS A 105 10.60 6.63 -7.83
C HIS A 105 11.14 5.46 -6.98
N ALA A 106 11.67 5.74 -5.79
CA ALA A 106 12.12 4.69 -4.87
C ALA A 106 10.97 3.83 -4.36
N LEU A 107 9.79 4.42 -4.08
CA LEU A 107 8.60 3.69 -3.65
C LEU A 107 8.02 2.85 -4.81
N GLU A 108 8.00 3.38 -6.04
CA GLU A 108 7.62 2.65 -7.25
C GLU A 108 8.49 1.40 -7.46
N ASP A 109 9.81 1.56 -7.42
CA ASP A 109 10.76 0.45 -7.57
C ASP A 109 10.75 -0.52 -6.38
N ALA A 110 10.47 -0.03 -5.17
CA ALA A 110 10.38 -0.87 -3.97
C ALA A 110 9.17 -1.80 -4.02
N GLY A 111 8.13 -1.43 -4.76
CA GLY A 111 6.99 -2.28 -5.08
C GLY A 111 5.73 -1.90 -4.31
N VAL A 112 4.71 -2.73 -4.47
CA VAL A 112 3.31 -2.32 -4.27
C VAL A 112 2.96 -1.87 -2.85
N VAL A 113 3.58 -2.47 -1.83
CA VAL A 113 3.39 -2.05 -0.43
C VAL A 113 3.94 -0.64 -0.22
N PHE A 114 5.07 -0.31 -0.83
CA PHE A 114 5.67 1.01 -0.70
C PHE A 114 4.92 2.07 -1.51
N VAL A 115 4.40 1.71 -2.69
CA VAL A 115 3.48 2.55 -3.47
C VAL A 115 2.24 2.91 -2.65
N LYS A 116 1.55 1.91 -2.09
CA LYS A 116 0.36 2.13 -1.27
C LYS A 116 0.66 2.91 0.01
N LEU A 117 1.83 2.69 0.63
CA LEU A 117 2.28 3.50 1.76
C LEU A 117 2.45 4.96 1.35
N GLY A 118 3.07 5.22 0.20
CA GLY A 118 3.22 6.58 -0.32
C GLY A 118 1.88 7.25 -0.62
N GLN A 119 0.91 6.52 -1.17
CA GLN A 119 -0.46 7.00 -1.39
C GLN A 119 -1.18 7.29 -0.06
N LEU A 120 -1.00 6.45 0.97
CA LEU A 120 -1.50 6.75 2.30
C LEU A 120 -0.88 8.05 2.84
N LEU A 121 0.44 8.20 2.70
CA LEU A 121 1.15 9.39 3.18
C LEU A 121 0.79 10.66 2.40
N SER A 122 0.44 10.57 1.11
CA SER A 122 0.02 11.74 0.32
C SER A 122 -1.29 12.36 0.82
N THR A 123 -2.12 11.58 1.51
CA THR A 123 -3.35 12.10 2.15
C THR A 123 -3.10 12.76 3.51
N ARG A 124 -1.84 12.88 3.95
CA ARG A 124 -1.43 13.39 5.27
C ARG A 124 -0.65 14.71 5.16
N PRO A 125 -1.33 15.84 4.91
CA PRO A 125 -0.69 17.16 4.82
C PRO A 125 -0.08 17.64 6.15
N ASP A 126 -0.47 17.01 7.26
CA ASP A 126 0.12 17.20 8.57
C ASP A 126 1.51 16.55 8.73
N LEU A 127 1.86 15.60 7.84
CA LEU A 127 3.14 14.86 7.89
C LEU A 127 4.14 15.29 6.82
N LEU A 128 3.65 15.75 5.66
CA LEU A 128 4.47 15.96 4.48
C LEU A 128 4.33 17.37 3.92
N SER A 129 5.43 17.92 3.41
CA SER A 129 5.39 19.20 2.69
C SER A 129 4.57 19.07 1.39
N PRO A 130 4.03 20.17 0.84
CA PRO A 130 3.29 20.16 -0.42
C PRO A 130 4.02 19.48 -1.58
N ALA A 131 5.34 19.64 -1.68
CA ALA A 131 6.14 19.00 -2.73
C ALA A 131 6.11 17.46 -2.65
N PHE A 132 6.10 16.91 -1.44
CA PHE A 132 5.97 15.46 -1.22
C PHE A 132 4.55 14.97 -1.52
N ILE A 133 3.52 15.73 -1.12
CA ILE A 133 2.13 15.37 -1.41
C ILE A 133 1.89 15.32 -2.91
N ASP A 134 2.34 16.34 -3.66
CA ASP A 134 2.16 16.41 -5.12
C ASP A 134 2.85 15.25 -5.84
N GLU A 135 4.11 14.94 -5.51
CA GLU A 135 4.79 13.79 -6.11
C GLU A 135 4.16 12.46 -5.66
N LEU A 136 3.90 12.24 -4.36
CA LEU A 136 3.34 10.97 -3.89
C LEU A 136 1.91 10.71 -4.41
N SER A 137 1.13 11.76 -4.69
CA SER A 137 -0.18 11.64 -5.33
C SER A 137 -0.12 11.11 -6.77
N ARG A 138 1.06 11.14 -7.40
CA ARG A 138 1.31 10.61 -8.75
C ARG A 138 1.81 9.17 -8.76
N LEU A 139 1.91 8.53 -7.59
CA LEU A 139 2.36 7.15 -7.46
C LEU A 139 1.46 6.20 -8.25
N GLN A 140 2.06 5.46 -9.17
CA GLN A 140 1.39 4.43 -9.97
C GLN A 140 2.01 3.06 -9.67
N SER A 141 1.18 2.02 -9.59
CA SER A 141 1.68 0.64 -9.53
C SER A 141 1.64 0.03 -10.93
N GLN A 142 2.80 -0.22 -11.54
CA GLN A 142 2.90 -1.11 -12.70
C GLN A 142 3.21 -2.52 -12.22
N VAL A 143 2.32 -3.46 -12.50
CA VAL A 143 2.45 -4.84 -12.05
C VAL A 143 2.13 -5.76 -13.22
N ALA A 144 3.11 -6.55 -13.65
CA ALA A 144 2.88 -7.61 -14.63
C ALA A 144 1.92 -8.67 -14.03
N PRO A 145 1.02 -9.24 -14.84
CA PRO A 145 0.26 -10.43 -14.47
C PRO A 145 1.15 -11.51 -13.87
N ALA A 146 0.61 -12.29 -12.91
CA ALA A 146 1.27 -13.52 -12.49
C ALA A 146 1.22 -14.56 -13.63
N ASP A 147 2.09 -15.55 -13.53
CA ASP A 147 2.13 -16.66 -14.48
C ASP A 147 0.79 -17.42 -14.48
N SER A 148 0.28 -17.75 -15.66
CA SER A 148 -1.03 -18.39 -15.80
C SER A 148 -1.08 -19.75 -15.11
N SER A 149 0.03 -20.51 -15.11
CA SER A 149 0.09 -21.83 -14.47
C SER A 149 -0.03 -21.76 -12.94
N GLU A 150 0.55 -20.72 -12.32
CA GLU A 150 0.44 -20.52 -10.88
C GLU A 150 -0.97 -20.05 -10.49
N VAL A 151 -1.63 -19.26 -11.33
CA VAL A 151 -3.01 -18.80 -11.14
C VAL A 151 -3.98 -19.97 -11.30
N GLU A 152 -3.81 -20.79 -12.33
CA GLU A 152 -4.58 -22.02 -12.51
C GLU A 152 -4.43 -22.98 -11.32
N ALA A 153 -3.24 -23.06 -10.72
CA ALA A 153 -3.04 -23.85 -9.51
C ALA A 153 -3.90 -23.33 -8.34
N VAL A 154 -3.93 -22.01 -8.12
CA VAL A 154 -4.79 -21.39 -7.09
C VAL A 154 -6.27 -21.65 -7.38
N LEU A 155 -6.70 -21.45 -8.63
CA LEU A 155 -8.08 -21.70 -9.03
C LEU A 155 -8.47 -23.16 -8.84
N ARG A 156 -7.61 -24.09 -9.22
CA ARG A 156 -7.83 -25.53 -9.03
C ARG A 156 -7.97 -25.86 -7.55
N GLU A 157 -7.05 -25.40 -6.71
CA GLU A 157 -7.09 -25.66 -5.26
C GLU A 157 -8.34 -25.09 -4.56
N ASP A 158 -8.75 -23.87 -4.91
CA ASP A 158 -9.83 -23.16 -4.20
C ASP A 158 -11.22 -23.45 -4.77
N LEU A 159 -11.34 -23.65 -6.09
CA LEU A 159 -12.63 -23.87 -6.75
C LEU A 159 -12.98 -25.35 -6.89
N SER A 160 -12.00 -26.28 -6.96
CA SER A 160 -12.32 -27.71 -7.00
C SER A 160 -12.97 -28.20 -5.70
N ALA A 161 -12.70 -27.51 -4.59
CA ALA A 161 -13.28 -27.80 -3.28
C ALA A 161 -14.75 -27.34 -3.17
N ALA A 162 -15.22 -26.46 -4.06
CA ALA A 162 -16.54 -25.85 -3.96
C ALA A 162 -17.66 -26.67 -4.62
N SER A 163 -17.35 -27.68 -5.43
CA SER A 163 -18.35 -28.54 -6.13
C SER A 163 -19.33 -27.78 -7.03
N TRP A 164 -18.86 -26.74 -7.73
CA TRP A 164 -19.62 -26.01 -8.75
C TRP A 164 -18.96 -26.13 -10.13
N ASP A 165 -19.78 -26.09 -11.17
CA ASP A 165 -19.38 -26.23 -12.57
C ASP A 165 -18.85 -24.91 -13.14
N VAL A 166 -17.62 -24.55 -12.77
CA VAL A 166 -16.85 -23.55 -13.52
C VAL A 166 -16.64 -24.10 -14.93
N VAL A 167 -17.33 -23.52 -15.91
CA VAL A 167 -17.33 -23.98 -17.30
C VAL A 167 -16.00 -23.62 -17.96
N SER A 168 -15.55 -22.39 -17.75
CA SER A 168 -14.29 -21.88 -18.31
C SER A 168 -13.77 -20.68 -17.53
N VAL A 169 -12.45 -20.49 -17.51
CA VAL A 169 -11.78 -19.26 -17.06
C VAL A 169 -10.82 -18.83 -18.16
N GLU A 170 -10.88 -17.58 -18.58
CA GLU A 170 -9.94 -17.02 -19.56
C GLU A 170 -8.53 -16.96 -18.95
N PRO A 171 -7.49 -17.55 -19.60
CA PRO A 171 -6.15 -17.60 -19.03
C PRO A 171 -5.47 -16.22 -18.99
N VAL A 172 -5.85 -15.32 -19.90
CA VAL A 172 -5.36 -13.93 -19.92
C VAL A 172 -6.23 -13.10 -18.98
N PRO A 173 -5.66 -12.43 -17.97
CA PRO A 173 -6.46 -11.58 -17.08
C PRO A 173 -6.96 -10.33 -17.81
N MET A 174 -8.21 -9.96 -17.56
CA MET A 174 -8.77 -8.69 -18.01
C MET A 174 -8.17 -7.49 -17.27
N ALA A 175 -7.71 -7.69 -16.03
CA ALA A 175 -7.06 -6.67 -15.23
C ALA A 175 -6.06 -7.30 -14.26
N ALA A 176 -4.93 -6.63 -14.04
CA ALA A 176 -3.97 -6.98 -13.00
C ALA A 176 -3.86 -5.82 -12.01
N ALA A 177 -4.03 -6.13 -10.74
CA ALA A 177 -3.91 -5.21 -9.62
C ALA A 177 -2.76 -5.61 -8.70
N SER A 178 -2.57 -4.83 -7.64
CA SER A 178 -1.43 -4.95 -6.73
C SER A 178 -1.25 -6.35 -6.12
N VAL A 179 -2.32 -6.94 -5.60
CA VAL A 179 -2.33 -8.22 -4.89
C VAL A 179 -3.15 -9.31 -5.58
N ALA A 180 -3.81 -8.95 -6.68
CA ALA A 180 -4.80 -9.78 -7.35
C ALA A 180 -4.77 -9.56 -8.86
N GLN A 181 -5.32 -10.50 -9.60
CA GLN A 181 -5.67 -10.31 -11.01
C GLN A 181 -7.07 -10.83 -11.26
N VAL A 182 -7.75 -10.27 -12.25
CA VAL A 182 -9.14 -10.52 -12.55
C VAL A 182 -9.23 -11.21 -13.90
N HIS A 183 -9.93 -12.33 -13.94
CA HIS A 183 -10.17 -13.14 -15.12
C HIS A 183 -11.66 -13.15 -15.45
N ARG A 184 -11.99 -13.22 -16.74
CA ARG A 184 -13.34 -13.58 -17.16
C ARG A 184 -13.53 -15.08 -16.96
N ALA A 185 -14.74 -15.47 -16.60
CA ALA A 185 -15.12 -16.85 -16.48
C ALA A 185 -16.60 -17.04 -16.78
N THR A 186 -16.98 -18.29 -17.02
CA THR A 186 -18.37 -18.69 -17.17
C THR A 186 -18.67 -19.74 -16.11
N LEU A 187 -19.76 -19.54 -15.38
CA LEU A 187 -20.28 -20.52 -14.43
C LEU A 187 -21.56 -21.15 -14.99
N ARG A 188 -21.80 -22.41 -14.63
CA ARG A 188 -23.10 -23.03 -14.78
C ARG A 188 -23.87 -22.96 -13.45
N THR A 189 -25.09 -22.45 -13.48
CA THR A 189 -25.98 -22.38 -12.30
C THR A 189 -26.60 -23.75 -12.00
N ASP A 190 -27.27 -23.86 -10.85
CA ASP A 190 -27.97 -25.09 -10.45
C ASP A 190 -29.13 -25.43 -11.42
N GLU A 191 -29.70 -24.42 -12.08
CA GLU A 191 -30.73 -24.54 -13.12
C GLU A 191 -30.16 -24.96 -14.49
N GLY A 192 -28.83 -25.03 -14.62
CA GLY A 192 -28.13 -25.41 -15.85
C GLY A 192 -27.86 -24.25 -16.82
N GLU A 193 -28.09 -23.00 -16.42
CA GLU A 193 -27.82 -21.83 -17.23
C GLU A 193 -26.34 -21.39 -17.12
N ASN A 194 -25.78 -20.88 -18.22
CA ASN A 194 -24.42 -20.33 -18.20
C ASN A 194 -24.48 -18.82 -17.94
N VAL A 195 -23.71 -18.35 -16.96
CA VAL A 195 -23.62 -16.94 -16.59
C VAL A 195 -22.17 -16.45 -16.64
N ASP A 196 -21.98 -15.24 -17.14
CA ASP A 196 -20.68 -14.58 -17.21
C ASP A 196 -20.32 -13.94 -15.87
N VAL A 197 -19.14 -14.26 -15.38
CA VAL A 197 -18.62 -13.78 -14.10
C VAL A 197 -17.19 -13.28 -14.25
N VAL A 198 -16.74 -12.54 -13.24
CA VAL A 198 -15.32 -12.25 -13.05
C VAL A 198 -14.79 -13.00 -11.84
N VAL A 199 -13.60 -13.57 -12.02
CA VAL A 199 -12.88 -14.30 -10.99
C VAL A 199 -11.63 -13.52 -10.63
N LYS A 200 -11.63 -12.91 -9.46
CA LYS A 200 -10.48 -12.21 -8.89
C LYS A 200 -9.65 -13.21 -8.10
N VAL A 201 -8.42 -13.43 -8.55
CA VAL A 201 -7.48 -14.40 -7.98
C VAL A 201 -6.32 -13.66 -7.32
N ARG A 202 -6.01 -14.03 -6.08
CA ARG A 202 -4.89 -13.48 -5.33
C ARG A 202 -3.60 -13.97 -5.97
N ARG A 203 -2.67 -13.05 -6.24
CA ARG A 203 -1.40 -13.38 -6.87
C ARG A 203 -0.60 -14.36 -5.99
N PRO A 204 -0.07 -15.44 -6.57
CA PRO A 204 0.88 -16.32 -5.90
C PRO A 204 2.03 -15.50 -5.29
N GLY A 205 2.41 -15.83 -4.05
CA GLY A 205 3.48 -15.12 -3.34
C GLY A 205 3.15 -13.71 -2.82
N ALA A 206 1.95 -13.17 -3.07
CA ALA A 206 1.57 -11.83 -2.60
C ALA A 206 1.62 -11.71 -1.07
N LEU A 207 1.07 -12.68 -0.34
CA LEU A 207 1.05 -12.69 1.14
C LEU A 207 2.45 -12.67 1.78
N PRO A 208 3.38 -13.60 1.47
CA PRO A 208 4.71 -13.58 2.07
C PRO A 208 5.51 -12.32 1.67
N LEU A 209 5.29 -11.78 0.47
CA LEU A 209 5.89 -10.50 0.07
C LEU A 209 5.35 -9.35 0.93
N LEU A 210 4.03 -9.27 1.09
CA LEU A 210 3.34 -8.26 1.89
C LEU A 210 3.84 -8.27 3.34
N GLU A 211 3.81 -9.44 3.99
CA GLU A 211 4.23 -9.58 5.40
C GLU A 211 5.69 -9.17 5.61
N ARG A 212 6.56 -9.48 4.64
CA ARG A 212 7.97 -9.09 4.71
C ARG A 212 8.11 -7.57 4.61
N ASP A 213 7.40 -6.92 3.70
CA ASP A 213 7.48 -5.46 3.54
C ASP A 213 6.84 -4.73 4.74
N LEU A 214 5.73 -5.26 5.28
CA LEU A 214 5.10 -4.74 6.49
C LEU A 214 6.00 -4.86 7.74
N ASP A 215 6.72 -5.97 7.92
CA ASP A 215 7.71 -6.12 9.01
C ASP A 215 8.82 -5.05 8.89
N ILE A 216 9.28 -4.77 7.67
CA ILE A 216 10.27 -3.73 7.40
C ILE A 216 9.74 -2.36 7.81
N ILE A 217 8.55 -1.98 7.34
CA ILE A 217 7.94 -0.68 7.61
C ILE A 217 7.67 -0.51 9.11
N ALA A 218 7.13 -1.54 9.79
CA ALA A 218 6.86 -1.51 11.23
C ALA A 218 8.12 -1.29 12.07
N ARG A 219 9.24 -1.93 11.70
CA ARG A 219 10.52 -1.74 12.40
C ARG A 219 11.07 -0.33 12.21
N VAL A 220 10.97 0.20 10.99
CA VAL A 220 11.35 1.60 10.70
C VAL A 220 10.51 2.56 11.52
N ALA A 221 9.19 2.39 11.53
CA ALA A 221 8.28 3.22 12.30
C ALA A 221 8.55 3.16 13.81
N GLY A 222 8.72 1.96 14.37
CA GLY A 222 9.02 1.81 15.80
C GLY A 222 10.37 2.43 16.18
N SER A 223 11.37 2.33 15.32
CA SER A 223 12.67 2.97 15.56
C SER A 223 12.59 4.49 15.38
N LEU A 224 11.72 4.99 14.48
CA LEU A 224 11.40 6.40 14.28
C LEU A 224 10.81 7.02 15.55
N GLU A 225 9.80 6.39 16.12
CA GLU A 225 9.22 6.86 17.37
C GLU A 225 10.22 6.85 18.51
N ARG A 226 11.10 5.84 18.62
CA ARG A 226 12.13 5.80 19.68
C ARG A 226 13.04 7.04 19.63
N ARG A 227 13.40 7.50 18.44
CA ARG A 227 14.44 8.53 18.24
C ARG A 227 13.89 9.93 17.97
N ALA A 228 12.65 10.06 17.55
CA ALA A 228 12.04 11.34 17.20
C ALA A 228 10.77 11.62 18.02
N GLY A 229 10.81 12.68 18.82
CA GLY A 229 9.67 13.09 19.65
C GLY A 229 8.43 13.47 18.83
N TRP A 230 8.60 14.07 17.64
CA TRP A 230 7.48 14.38 16.75
C TRP A 230 6.80 13.10 16.23
N ALA A 231 7.57 12.06 15.88
CA ALA A 231 7.03 10.81 15.38
C ALA A 231 6.21 10.08 16.45
N ARG A 232 6.71 10.10 17.69
CA ARG A 232 5.98 9.57 18.85
C ARG A 232 4.67 10.30 19.09
N ARG A 233 4.67 11.65 19.00
CA ARG A 233 3.44 12.46 19.15
C ARG A 233 2.42 12.19 18.05
N MET A 234 2.89 11.91 16.84
CA MET A 234 2.02 11.60 15.69
C MET A 234 1.53 10.13 15.66
N GLY A 235 2.06 9.25 16.51
CA GLY A 235 1.71 7.83 16.52
C GLY A 235 2.04 7.13 15.21
N VAL A 236 3.23 7.39 14.63
CA VAL A 236 3.66 6.82 13.34
C VAL A 236 3.62 5.28 13.34
N LEU A 237 3.97 4.63 14.45
CA LEU A 237 3.88 3.17 14.55
C LEU A 237 2.43 2.70 14.50
N GLU A 238 1.51 3.42 15.13
CA GLU A 238 0.09 3.08 15.11
C GLU A 238 -0.52 3.29 13.73
N LEU A 239 -0.15 4.37 13.04
CA LEU A 239 -0.50 4.58 11.63
C LEU A 239 -0.06 3.40 10.76
N VAL A 240 1.18 2.93 10.93
CA VAL A 240 1.71 1.77 10.20
C VAL A 240 1.00 0.47 10.58
N ARG A 241 0.60 0.29 11.83
CA ARG A 241 -0.18 -0.88 12.26
C ARG A 241 -1.56 -0.90 11.62
N SER A 242 -2.28 0.23 11.64
CA SER A 242 -3.57 0.34 10.96
C SER A 242 -3.44 0.11 9.45
N TYR A 243 -2.39 0.65 8.85
CA TYR A 243 -2.06 0.37 7.46
C TYR A 243 -1.80 -1.13 7.20
N ALA A 244 -1.07 -1.79 8.09
CA ALA A 244 -0.79 -3.21 8.00
C ALA A 244 -2.04 -4.08 8.15
N VAL A 245 -3.02 -3.66 8.95
CA VAL A 245 -4.33 -4.32 9.04
C VAL A 245 -5.08 -4.17 7.72
N ALA A 246 -5.22 -2.93 7.21
CA ALA A 246 -5.93 -2.66 5.96
C ALA A 246 -5.36 -3.45 4.77
N LEU A 247 -4.02 -3.53 4.64
CA LEU A 247 -3.39 -4.33 3.59
C LEU A 247 -3.57 -5.83 3.72
N ARG A 248 -3.68 -6.35 4.95
CA ARG A 248 -3.96 -7.78 5.18
C ARG A 248 -5.40 -8.10 4.81
N ASP A 249 -6.32 -7.19 5.09
CA ASP A 249 -7.72 -7.36 4.72
C ASP A 249 -7.88 -7.44 3.20
N GLU A 250 -7.08 -6.68 2.44
CA GLU A 250 -7.03 -6.80 0.97
C GLU A 250 -6.55 -8.17 0.45
N LEU A 251 -5.91 -9.00 1.29
CA LEU A 251 -5.47 -10.35 0.91
C LEU A 251 -6.46 -11.45 1.32
N ASP A 252 -7.57 -11.11 1.97
CA ASP A 252 -8.64 -12.04 2.31
C ASP A 252 -9.93 -11.61 1.60
N PHE A 253 -10.16 -12.15 0.40
CA PHE A 253 -11.31 -11.73 -0.41
C PHE A 253 -12.68 -12.09 0.17
N ARG A 254 -12.74 -12.88 1.25
CA ARG A 254 -14.00 -13.08 1.99
C ARG A 254 -14.42 -11.80 2.71
N ILE A 255 -13.48 -10.91 3.03
CA ILE A 255 -13.79 -9.58 3.58
C ILE A 255 -14.44 -8.74 2.48
N GLU A 256 -13.85 -8.71 1.29
CA GLU A 256 -14.41 -7.99 0.14
C GLU A 256 -15.80 -8.50 -0.24
N ALA A 257 -15.99 -9.83 -0.34
CA ALA A 257 -17.29 -10.46 -0.58
C ALA A 257 -18.35 -10.00 0.45
N ARG A 258 -18.03 -10.08 1.74
CA ARG A 258 -18.92 -9.65 2.82
C ARG A 258 -19.22 -8.16 2.78
N ASN A 259 -18.24 -7.32 2.45
CA ASN A 259 -18.46 -5.89 2.32
C ASN A 259 -19.42 -5.57 1.19
N ILE A 260 -19.28 -6.23 0.02
CA ILE A 260 -20.22 -6.06 -1.10
C ILE A 260 -21.62 -6.49 -0.68
N ALA A 261 -21.77 -7.67 -0.07
CA ALA A 261 -23.06 -8.16 0.42
C ALA A 261 -23.68 -7.24 1.48
N THR A 262 -22.87 -6.69 2.38
CA THR A 262 -23.32 -5.74 3.41
C THR A 262 -23.84 -4.45 2.78
N VAL A 263 -23.12 -3.90 1.80
CA VAL A 263 -23.59 -2.71 1.08
C VAL A 263 -24.86 -3.04 0.30
N ALA A 264 -24.90 -4.17 -0.41
CA ALA A 264 -26.09 -4.58 -1.17
C ALA A 264 -27.36 -4.76 -0.31
N ALA A 265 -27.20 -5.12 0.96
CA ALA A 265 -28.31 -5.26 1.91
C ALA A 265 -28.77 -3.93 2.53
N ALA A 266 -28.06 -2.83 2.32
CA ALA A 266 -28.44 -1.53 2.87
C ALA A 266 -29.54 -0.84 2.03
N ASP A 267 -30.46 -0.14 2.71
CA ASP A 267 -31.52 0.61 2.04
C ASP A 267 -30.95 1.65 1.05
N GLY A 268 -31.42 1.63 -0.19
CA GLY A 268 -30.99 2.56 -1.24
C GLY A 268 -29.60 2.25 -1.83
N ALA A 269 -29.01 1.10 -1.52
CA ALA A 269 -27.70 0.70 -2.07
C ALA A 269 -27.68 0.54 -3.59
N THR A 270 -28.83 0.21 -4.18
CA THR A 270 -29.04 0.14 -5.62
C THR A 270 -30.09 1.16 -6.05
N SER A 271 -29.86 1.82 -7.18
CA SER A 271 -30.78 2.78 -7.81
C SER A 271 -30.64 2.71 -9.33
N GLU A 272 -31.41 3.52 -10.07
CA GLU A 272 -31.24 3.69 -11.51
C GLU A 272 -29.80 4.11 -11.91
N HIS A 273 -29.06 4.75 -10.99
CA HIS A 273 -27.70 5.24 -11.24
C HIS A 273 -26.59 4.40 -10.60
N VAL A 274 -26.94 3.46 -9.72
CA VAL A 274 -25.96 2.68 -8.93
C VAL A 274 -26.37 1.21 -8.93
N ALA A 275 -25.51 0.36 -9.48
CA ALA A 275 -25.65 -1.09 -9.45
C ALA A 275 -24.46 -1.73 -8.74
N LEU A 276 -24.70 -2.83 -8.04
CA LEU A 276 -23.69 -3.63 -7.36
C LEU A 276 -23.65 -5.02 -7.98
N PRO A 277 -22.47 -5.62 -8.18
CA PRO A 277 -22.39 -6.97 -8.73
C PRO A 277 -22.93 -7.98 -7.74
N TYR A 278 -23.65 -8.98 -8.24
CA TYR A 278 -23.97 -10.16 -7.44
C TYR A 278 -22.71 -10.94 -7.06
N VAL A 279 -22.55 -11.31 -5.79
CA VAL A 279 -21.40 -12.10 -5.30
C VAL A 279 -21.79 -13.56 -5.13
N TYR A 280 -21.05 -14.45 -5.77
CA TYR A 280 -21.23 -15.89 -5.62
C TYR A 280 -20.49 -16.38 -4.37
N GLU A 281 -21.04 -16.08 -3.18
CA GLU A 281 -20.35 -16.25 -1.89
C GLU A 281 -19.80 -17.66 -1.66
N LYS A 282 -20.52 -18.70 -2.12
CA LYS A 282 -20.09 -20.11 -2.00
C LYS A 282 -18.79 -20.42 -2.75
N LEU A 283 -18.45 -19.61 -3.75
CA LEU A 283 -17.21 -19.72 -4.53
C LEU A 283 -16.10 -18.81 -4.01
N CYS A 284 -16.39 -18.00 -2.99
CA CYS A 284 -15.44 -17.03 -2.45
C CYS A 284 -14.60 -17.65 -1.33
N THR A 285 -13.28 -17.56 -1.50
CA THR A 285 -12.30 -18.03 -0.53
C THR A 285 -11.41 -16.87 -0.10
N ARG A 286 -10.39 -17.16 0.72
CA ARG A 286 -9.35 -16.18 1.03
C ARG A 286 -8.57 -15.72 -0.21
N ARG A 287 -8.51 -16.55 -1.26
CA ARG A 287 -7.68 -16.32 -2.46
C ARG A 287 -8.48 -16.03 -3.72
N VAL A 288 -9.78 -16.34 -3.73
CA VAL A 288 -10.64 -16.22 -4.90
C VAL A 288 -11.92 -15.47 -4.53
N LEU A 289 -12.30 -14.49 -5.34
CA LEU A 289 -13.60 -13.82 -5.29
C LEU A 289 -14.27 -13.99 -6.64
N VAL A 290 -15.52 -14.42 -6.63
CA VAL A 290 -16.34 -14.63 -7.83
C VAL A 290 -17.56 -13.74 -7.74
N MET A 291 -17.76 -12.91 -8.75
CA MET A 291 -18.87 -11.96 -8.80
C MET A 291 -19.32 -11.74 -10.25
N GLU A 292 -20.54 -11.27 -10.40
CA GLU A 292 -21.13 -10.88 -11.68
C GLU A 292 -20.20 -9.97 -12.49
N GLN A 293 -20.13 -10.22 -13.80
CA GLN A 293 -19.40 -9.34 -14.69
C GLN A 293 -20.21 -8.06 -14.96
N MET A 294 -19.71 -6.93 -14.45
CA MET A 294 -20.26 -5.61 -14.75
C MET A 294 -19.66 -5.05 -16.04
N ASN A 295 -20.51 -4.62 -16.97
CA ASN A 295 -20.08 -3.99 -18.22
C ASN A 295 -20.20 -2.45 -18.11
N GLY A 296 -19.16 -1.73 -18.53
CA GLY A 296 -19.18 -0.26 -18.54
C GLY A 296 -17.83 0.38 -18.82
N THR A 297 -17.81 1.71 -18.87
CA THR A 297 -16.59 2.50 -19.03
C THR A 297 -16.00 2.84 -17.66
N PRO A 298 -14.72 2.54 -17.38
CA PRO A 298 -14.08 2.91 -16.12
C PRO A 298 -14.12 4.42 -15.88
N LEU A 299 -14.41 4.84 -14.64
CA LEU A 299 -14.57 6.26 -14.29
C LEU A 299 -13.34 7.13 -14.65
N GLY A 300 -12.12 6.59 -14.50
CA GLY A 300 -10.88 7.29 -14.89
C GLY A 300 -10.74 7.55 -16.40
N SER A 301 -11.52 6.86 -17.23
CA SER A 301 -11.62 7.09 -18.67
C SER A 301 -12.86 7.92 -19.04
N ALA A 302 -13.88 7.94 -18.19
CA ALA A 302 -15.12 8.67 -18.40
C ALA A 302 -14.93 10.21 -18.44
N ALA A 303 -13.91 10.75 -17.78
CA ALA A 303 -13.59 12.19 -17.85
C ALA A 303 -13.11 12.67 -19.25
N ARG A 304 -12.99 11.76 -20.23
CA ARG A 304 -12.61 12.07 -21.62
C ARG A 304 -13.77 11.92 -22.62
N LEU A 305 -14.98 11.63 -22.14
CA LEU A 305 -16.22 11.62 -22.92
C LEU A 305 -16.98 12.93 -22.69
#